data_AF-A0A3P5X027-F1
#
_entry.id   AF-A0A3P5X027-F1
#
_cell.length_a   1.000
_cell.length_b   1.000
_cell.length_c   1.000
_cell.angle_alpha   90.00
_cell.angle_beta   90.00
_cell.angle_gamma   90.00
#
_symmetry.space_group_name_H-M   'P 1'
#
loop_
_entity.id
_entity.type
_entity.pdbx_description
1 polymer ?
#
loop_
_entity_poly.entity_id
_entity_poly.type
_entity_poly.pdbx_seq_one_letter_code
_entity_poly.pdbx_strand_id
1 'polypeptide(L)'
;MNDGTLRTAFQSWEALSGSDEEAFAYDVRLKKVLDEEAAVREAELREQEGRKEGLQKGLKEGRKEEKEITARLLLNEGFDVEKVIRLSRLTRVQVLEIKNELIN
;
A
#
# COMPACT_ATOMS: atom_id res chain seq x y z
N MET A 1 -35.74 14.40 1.40
CA MET A 1 -35.32 15.58 0.61
C MET A 1 -34.13 15.13 -0.23
N ASN A 2 -34.30 15.01 -1.54
CA ASN A 2 -33.30 14.41 -2.42
C ASN A 2 -32.20 15.44 -2.68
N ASP A 3 -30.95 15.10 -2.37
CA ASP A 3 -29.78 15.99 -2.39
C ASP A 3 -29.57 16.66 -3.77
N GLY A 4 -29.97 15.95 -4.84
CA GLY A 4 -29.94 16.48 -6.21
C GLY A 4 -30.82 17.71 -6.44
N THR A 5 -32.01 17.78 -5.84
CA THR A 5 -32.93 18.94 -5.99
C THR A 5 -32.37 20.21 -5.36
N LEU A 6 -31.63 20.08 -4.26
CA LEU A 6 -30.97 21.19 -3.57
C LEU A 6 -29.81 21.74 -4.40
N ARG A 7 -28.96 20.84 -4.92
CA ARG A 7 -27.83 21.20 -5.78
C ARG A 7 -28.29 21.91 -7.06
N THR A 8 -29.33 21.39 -7.73
CA THR A 8 -29.87 22.02 -8.95
C THR A 8 -30.47 23.40 -8.66
N ALA A 9 -31.15 23.57 -7.52
CA ALA A 9 -31.72 24.86 -7.13
C ALA A 9 -30.64 25.90 -6.81
N PHE A 10 -29.56 25.50 -6.14
CA PHE A 10 -28.42 26.39 -5.86
C PHE A 10 -27.69 26.81 -7.13
N GLN A 11 -27.40 25.87 -8.04
CA GLN A 11 -26.79 26.19 -9.34
C GLN A 11 -27.68 27.12 -10.19
N SER A 12 -29.00 26.90 -10.16
CA SER A 12 -29.95 27.76 -10.87
C SER A 12 -30.02 29.16 -10.24
N TRP A 13 -29.97 29.26 -8.91
CA TRP A 13 -29.97 30.54 -8.21
C TRP A 13 -28.67 31.31 -8.42
N GLU A 14 -27.52 30.64 -8.43
CA GLU A 14 -26.20 31.23 -8.67
C GLU A 14 -26.09 31.76 -10.11
N ALA A 15 -26.59 30.99 -11.10
CA ALA A 15 -26.72 31.43 -12.49
C ALA A 15 -27.74 32.58 -12.70
N LEU A 16 -28.75 32.69 -11.84
CA LEU A 16 -29.77 33.76 -11.90
C LEU A 16 -29.39 35.02 -11.09
N SER A 17 -28.38 34.95 -10.21
CA SER A 17 -28.02 36.02 -9.27
C SER A 17 -26.69 36.72 -9.58
N GLY A 18 -25.86 36.17 -10.46
CA GLY A 18 -24.60 36.80 -10.90
C GLY A 18 -24.51 37.00 -12.43
N SER A 19 -23.61 37.89 -12.86
CA SER A 19 -23.27 38.05 -14.29
C SER A 19 -22.44 36.86 -14.80
N ASP A 20 -22.33 36.69 -16.12
CA ASP A 20 -21.47 35.66 -16.74
C ASP A 20 -20.01 35.74 -16.23
N GLU A 21 -19.52 36.95 -15.93
CA GLU A 21 -18.19 37.18 -15.39
C GLU A 21 -18.07 36.70 -13.93
N GLU A 22 -19.11 36.89 -13.12
CA GLU A 22 -19.15 36.43 -11.73
C GLU A 22 -19.26 34.91 -11.65
N ALA A 23 -20.07 34.29 -12.52
CA ALA A 23 -20.16 32.84 -12.65
C ALA A 23 -18.81 32.23 -13.06
N PHE A 24 -18.13 32.80 -14.06
CA PHE A 24 -16.81 32.35 -14.46
C PHE A 24 -15.77 32.51 -13.33
N ALA A 25 -15.78 33.64 -12.62
CA ALA A 25 -14.89 33.87 -11.49
C ALA A 25 -15.14 32.87 -10.35
N TYR A 26 -16.39 32.49 -10.11
CA TYR A 26 -16.75 31.44 -9.17
C TYR A 26 -16.20 30.07 -9.60
N ASP A 27 -16.42 29.66 -10.85
CA ASP A 27 -15.97 28.37 -11.38
C ASP A 27 -14.45 28.22 -11.31
N VAL A 28 -13.70 29.27 -11.61
CA VAL A 28 -12.23 29.28 -11.50
C VAL A 28 -11.78 29.08 -10.06
N ARG A 29 -12.45 29.72 -9.09
CA ARG A 29 -12.14 29.55 -7.65
C ARG A 29 -12.52 28.14 -7.18
N LEU A 30 -13.69 27.64 -7.58
CA LEU A 30 -14.15 26.31 -7.24
C LEU A 30 -13.19 25.25 -7.79
N LYS A 31 -12.74 25.39 -9.03
CA LYS A 31 -11.73 24.50 -9.63
C LYS A 31 -10.45 24.48 -8.79
N LYS A 32 -9.95 25.65 -8.38
CA LYS A 32 -8.76 25.72 -7.54
C LYS A 32 -8.93 24.96 -6.22
N VAL A 33 -10.08 25.11 -5.56
CA VAL A 33 -10.39 24.37 -4.32
C VAL A 33 -10.43 22.88 -4.59
N LEU A 34 -11.08 22.43 -5.67
CA LEU A 34 -11.15 21.01 -6.03
C LEU A 34 -9.78 20.42 -6.36
N ASP A 35 -8.91 21.15 -7.06
CA ASP A 35 -7.55 20.72 -7.38
C ASP A 35 -6.70 20.57 -6.09
N GLU A 36 -6.85 21.51 -5.15
CA GLU A 36 -6.19 21.45 -3.83
C GLU A 36 -6.69 20.25 -3.00
N GLU A 37 -8.01 20.03 -2.93
CA GLU A 37 -8.60 18.88 -2.23
C GLU A 37 -8.19 17.55 -2.87
N ALA A 38 -8.15 17.50 -4.20
CA ALA A 38 -7.70 16.32 -4.94
C ALA A 38 -6.24 15.99 -4.65
N ALA A 39 -5.36 17.01 -4.61
CA ALA A 39 -3.95 16.83 -4.29
C ALA A 39 -3.75 16.28 -2.86
N VAL A 40 -4.51 16.77 -1.88
CA VAL A 40 -4.48 16.25 -0.50
C VAL A 40 -4.94 14.80 -0.45
N ARG A 41 -6.09 14.48 -1.07
CA ARG A 41 -6.62 13.12 -1.10
C ARG A 41 -5.66 12.14 -1.78
N GLU A 42 -5.04 12.56 -2.88
CA GLU A 42 -4.06 11.72 -3.58
C GLU A 42 -2.83 11.46 -2.72
N ALA A 43 -2.34 12.46 -1.97
CA ALA A 43 -1.24 12.27 -1.04
C ALA A 43 -1.59 11.27 0.07
N GLU A 44 -2.79 11.36 0.65
CA GLU A 44 -3.27 10.42 1.68
C GLU A 44 -3.37 8.98 1.12
N LEU A 45 -3.90 8.82 -0.09
CA LEU A 45 -4.01 7.52 -0.75
C LEU A 45 -2.62 6.92 -1.01
N ARG A 46 -1.68 7.70 -1.54
CA ARG A 46 -0.29 7.24 -1.75
C ARG A 46 0.37 6.83 -0.45
N GLU A 47 0.15 7.57 0.64
CA GLU A 47 0.68 7.21 1.95
C GLU A 47 0.08 5.88 2.45
N GLN A 48 -1.24 5.70 2.32
CA GLN A 48 -1.92 4.48 2.72
C GLN A 48 -1.44 3.26 1.92
N GLU A 49 -1.31 3.41 0.60
CA GLU A 49 -0.78 2.37 -0.28
C GLU A 49 0.68 2.04 0.07
N GLY A 50 1.52 3.06 0.26
CA GLY A 50 2.91 2.88 0.66
C GLY A 50 3.06 2.14 2.00
N ARG A 51 2.23 2.47 3.00
CA ARG A 51 2.20 1.76 4.29
C ARG A 51 1.78 0.30 4.12
N LYS A 52 0.75 0.04 3.30
CA LYS A 52 0.25 -1.32 3.04
C LYS A 52 1.29 -2.16 2.30
N GLU A 53 1.93 -1.62 1.27
CA GLU A 53 3.01 -2.29 0.54
C GLU A 53 4.21 -2.55 1.44
N GLY A 54 4.64 -1.56 2.23
CA GLY A 54 5.75 -1.69 3.17
C GLY A 54 5.51 -2.80 4.18
N LEU A 55 4.30 -2.85 4.76
CA LEU A 55 3.90 -3.93 5.67
C LEU A 55 3.91 -5.29 4.99
N GLN A 56 3.38 -5.40 3.77
CA GLN A 56 3.36 -6.67 3.04
C GLN A 56 4.77 -7.15 2.68
N LYS A 57 5.65 -6.26 2.22
CA LYS A 57 7.06 -6.56 1.93
C LYS A 57 7.78 -7.01 3.20
N GLY A 58 7.65 -6.25 4.30
CA GLY A 58 8.27 -6.60 5.58
C GLY A 58 7.80 -7.95 6.13
N LEU A 59 6.50 -8.26 6.05
CA LEU A 59 5.98 -9.57 6.45
C LEU A 59 6.47 -10.72 5.55
N LYS A 60 6.69 -10.47 4.26
CA LYS A 60 7.22 -11.48 3.33
C LYS A 60 8.70 -11.72 3.57
N GLU A 61 9.49 -10.66 3.75
CA GLU A 61 10.93 -10.73 4.04
C GLU A 61 11.17 -11.38 5.40
N GLY A 62 10.48 -10.92 6.46
CA GLY A 62 10.62 -11.51 7.80
C GLY A 62 10.25 -12.99 7.84
N ARG A 63 9.21 -13.42 7.11
CA ARG A 63 8.89 -14.86 6.98
C ARG A 63 9.93 -15.66 6.20
N LYS A 64 10.64 -15.03 5.26
CA LYS A 64 11.73 -15.70 4.55
C LYS A 64 12.93 -15.85 5.47
N GLU A 65 13.31 -14.77 6.14
CA GLU A 65 14.43 -14.72 7.09
C GLU A 65 14.23 -15.70 8.27
N GLU A 66 13.03 -15.75 8.86
CA GLU A 66 12.71 -16.67 9.96
C GLU A 66 12.85 -18.14 9.56
N LYS A 67 12.47 -18.50 8.33
CA LYS A 67 12.68 -19.85 7.80
C LYS A 67 14.16 -20.19 7.61
N GLU A 68 14.94 -19.24 7.10
CA GLU A 68 16.39 -19.41 6.90
C GLU A 68 17.12 -19.52 8.23
N ILE A 69 16.78 -18.70 9.23
CA ILE A 69 17.28 -18.79 10.61
C ILE A 69 16.94 -20.17 11.20
N THR A 70 15.69 -20.60 11.06
CA THR A 70 15.25 -21.92 11.55
C THR A 70 16.06 -23.05 10.90
N ALA A 71 16.29 -22.98 9.58
CA ALA A 71 17.11 -23.97 8.89
C ALA A 71 18.57 -23.96 9.37
N ARG A 72 19.18 -22.78 9.56
CA ARG A 72 20.55 -22.65 10.10
C ARG A 72 20.64 -23.28 11.49
N LEU A 73 19.70 -22.97 12.38
CA LEU A 73 19.66 -23.55 13.73
C LEU A 73 19.57 -25.07 13.69
N LEU A 74 18.64 -25.62 12.91
CA LEU A 74 18.47 -27.07 12.80
C LEU A 74 19.70 -27.77 12.21
N LEU A 75 20.34 -27.18 11.20
CA LEU A 75 21.57 -27.72 10.62
C LEU A 75 22.73 -27.72 11.63
N ASN A 76 22.88 -26.65 12.41
CA ASN A 76 23.89 -26.55 13.47
C ASN A 76 23.66 -27.58 14.59
N GLU A 77 22.41 -27.86 14.92
CA GLU A 77 22.01 -28.92 15.86
C GLU A 77 22.19 -30.34 15.28
N GLY A 78 22.68 -30.47 14.04
CA GLY A 78 23.00 -31.77 13.42
C GLY A 78 21.81 -32.50 12.80
N PHE A 79 20.69 -31.82 12.54
CA PHE A 79 19.55 -32.43 11.88
C PHE A 79 19.86 -32.77 10.41
N ASP A 80 19.27 -33.85 9.91
CA ASP A 80 19.38 -34.25 8.51
C ASP A 80 18.66 -33.27 7.56
N VAL A 81 19.12 -33.22 6.31
CA VAL A 81 18.62 -32.29 5.29
C VAL A 81 17.13 -32.47 5.01
N GLU A 82 16.60 -33.69 5.02
CA GLU A 82 15.16 -33.94 4.77
C GLU A 82 14.30 -33.37 5.89
N LYS A 83 14.72 -33.56 7.13
CA LYS A 83 14.02 -33.04 8.31
C LYS A 83 14.07 -31.52 8.34
N VAL A 84 15.18 -30.90 7.96
CA VAL A 84 15.30 -29.43 7.84
C VAL A 84 14.38 -28.87 6.77
N ILE A 85 14.32 -29.47 5.58
CA ILE A 85 13.40 -29.10 4.48
C ILE A 85 11.96 -29.08 5.01
N ARG A 86 11.55 -30.17 5.69
CA ARG A 86 10.18 -30.30 6.21
C ARG A 86 9.84 -29.27 7.29
N LEU A 87 10.76 -29.00 8.22
CA LEU A 87 10.51 -28.14 9.37
C LEU A 87 10.59 -26.65 9.02
N SER A 88 11.60 -26.23 8.25
CA SER A 88 11.76 -24.84 7.79
C SER A 88 10.84 -24.48 6.63
N ARG A 89 10.22 -25.47 5.98
CA ARG A 89 9.42 -25.31 4.75
C ARG A 89 10.19 -24.56 3.66
N LEU A 90 11.49 -24.81 3.58
CA LEU A 90 12.38 -24.37 2.51
C LEU A 90 12.55 -25.49 1.49
N THR A 91 12.97 -25.13 0.28
CA THR A 91 13.28 -26.11 -0.76
C THR A 91 14.62 -26.79 -0.47
N ARG A 92 14.85 -27.96 -1.08
CA ARG A 92 16.14 -28.67 -0.98
C ARG A 92 17.31 -27.77 -1.38
N VAL A 93 17.16 -27.02 -2.47
CA VAL A 93 18.21 -26.12 -2.99
C VAL A 93 18.60 -25.10 -1.92
N GLN A 94 17.62 -24.40 -1.34
CA GLN A 94 17.87 -23.40 -0.30
C GLN A 94 18.54 -24.00 0.95
N VAL A 95 18.11 -25.18 1.40
CA VAL A 95 18.72 -25.83 2.57
C VAL A 95 20.17 -26.25 2.28
N LEU A 96 20.47 -26.70 1.06
CA LEU A 96 21.83 -27.06 0.66
C LEU A 96 22.73 -25.83 0.53
N GLU A 97 22.22 -24.72 -0.01
CA GLU A 97 22.92 -23.43 -0.05
C GLU A 97 23.29 -22.97 1.37
N ILE A 98 22.32 -22.94 2.28
CA ILE A 98 22.56 -22.59 3.70
C ILE A 98 23.58 -23.54 4.33
N LYS A 99 23.49 -24.83 4.07
CA LYS A 99 24.46 -25.81 4.59
C LYS A 99 25.87 -25.55 4.09
N ASN A 100 26.03 -25.20 2.80
CA ASN A 100 27.33 -24.87 2.23
C ASN A 100 27.90 -23.56 2.81
N GLU A 101 27.05 -22.56 3.08
CA GLU A 101 27.44 -21.32 3.76
C GLU A 101 27.96 -21.54 5.19
N LEU A 102 27.50 -22.59 5.89
CA LEU A 102 27.96 -22.89 7.25
C LEU A 102 29.29 -23.65 7.30
N ILE A 103 29.73 -24.25 6.19
CA ILE A 103 30.96 -25.05 6.10
C ILE A 103 32.14 -24.23 5.59
N ASN A 104 31.86 -23.10 4.92
CA ASN A 104 32.86 -22.10 4.51
C ASN A 104 33.14 -21.08 5.62
#